data_AF-A0A841JFB2-F1
#
_entry.id   AF-A0A841JFB2-F1
#
_cell.length_a   1.000
_cell.length_b   1.000
_cell.length_c   1.000
_cell.angle_alpha   90.00
_cell.angle_beta   90.00
_cell.angle_gamma   90.00
#
_symmetry.space_group_name_H-M   'P 1'
#
loop_
_entity.id
_entity.type
_entity.pdbx_description
1 polymer ?
#
loop_
_entity_poly.entity_id
_entity_poly.type
_entity_poly.pdbx_seq_one_letter_code
_entity_poly.pdbx_strand_id
1 'polypeptide(L)'
;MKNFNSALLLLAAVTMLFTASCSKDGTAGPKGDTGDKGSIGAVGPAGPAGTNGAAGSMIYSGTTVPPATKGVAGDYYLNTTTGLLYGPKTAAGWGSGLSLKGATGATGAAGSATLSGAGTPAPSLGNNGDYYLDKTNYLLYGPKTSGGWGTPVNLRGPSGNSDLNSVVFTVNTADWNQNIYNVNFNIAGDSVITRYAKGVEYNSPLLTAGMLERGLVLVYFQPNPNVTQWQPLPYSFPSVYDEYNYNYAYETFVSKVRLYFYFTRITTDGPSLDSYQVPATKFRIVVASGNMANSIHQNHININKYEEVSRFLNIK
;
A
#
# COMPACT_ATOMS: atom_id res chain seq x y z
N MET A 1 -20.82 73.67 -85.56
CA MET A 1 -21.20 72.65 -86.56
C MET A 1 -20.14 71.57 -86.57
N LYS A 2 -20.55 70.31 -86.30
CA LYS A 2 -19.91 69.05 -86.74
C LYS A 2 -18.48 68.75 -86.23
N ASN A 3 -18.07 67.58 -85.77
CA ASN A 3 -18.68 66.26 -85.63
C ASN A 3 -17.77 65.38 -84.73
N PHE A 4 -18.39 64.36 -84.16
CA PHE A 4 -17.82 63.22 -83.45
C PHE A 4 -17.08 62.21 -84.37
N ASN A 5 -16.25 61.36 -83.72
CA ASN A 5 -15.80 59.97 -84.03
C ASN A 5 -14.28 59.79 -84.25
N SER A 6 -13.60 58.67 -83.97
CA SER A 6 -13.71 57.47 -83.09
C SER A 6 -12.61 56.50 -83.58
N ALA A 7 -11.62 56.11 -82.76
CA ALA A 7 -10.75 54.90 -82.90
C ALA A 7 -9.58 54.96 -81.86
N LEU A 8 -9.62 54.25 -80.73
CA LEU A 8 -9.16 52.86 -80.47
C LEU A 8 -7.62 52.64 -80.57
N LEU A 9 -6.93 52.49 -79.42
CA LEU A 9 -6.16 51.27 -79.04
C LEU A 9 -5.48 51.39 -77.65
N LEU A 10 -5.50 50.26 -76.92
CA LEU A 10 -4.92 49.99 -75.60
C LEU A 10 -3.39 50.19 -75.51
N LEU A 11 -2.89 50.63 -74.34
CA LEU A 11 -1.85 49.88 -73.59
C LEU A 11 -1.78 50.31 -72.12
N ALA A 12 -1.70 49.32 -71.23
CA ALA A 12 -1.66 49.46 -69.78
C ALA A 12 -0.29 49.91 -69.26
N ALA A 13 -0.26 50.75 -68.22
CA ALA A 13 0.75 50.70 -67.16
C ALA A 13 0.31 51.55 -65.96
N VAL A 14 0.15 50.87 -64.83
CA VAL A 14 -0.16 51.41 -63.50
C VAL A 14 1.07 52.11 -62.93
N THR A 15 0.97 53.37 -62.48
CA THR A 15 1.86 53.86 -61.42
C THR A 15 1.26 55.03 -60.63
N MET A 16 1.33 54.88 -59.31
CA MET A 16 0.78 55.66 -58.19
C MET A 16 0.89 57.19 -58.25
N LEU A 17 -0.23 57.88 -57.96
CA LEU A 17 -0.25 59.22 -57.38
C LEU A 17 -0.54 59.09 -55.86
N PHE A 18 0.40 59.52 -55.02
CA PHE A 18 0.15 59.78 -53.60
C PHE A 18 -0.21 61.26 -53.42
N THR A 19 -1.40 61.53 -52.90
CA THR A 19 -1.75 62.82 -52.28
C THR A 19 -2.16 62.59 -50.82
N ALA A 20 -1.89 63.61 -50.01
CA ALA A 20 -1.75 63.60 -48.56
C ALA A 20 -2.99 63.20 -47.75
N SER A 21 -2.79 62.55 -46.59
CA SER A 21 -3.70 62.67 -45.44
C SER A 21 -3.07 62.23 -44.11
N CYS A 22 -3.17 63.13 -43.13
CA CYS A 22 -3.18 62.98 -41.67
C CYS A 22 -2.47 61.81 -40.96
N SER A 23 -1.57 62.24 -40.07
CA SER A 23 -1.06 61.57 -38.87
C SER A 23 -2.13 60.87 -38.02
N LYS A 24 -1.84 59.61 -37.65
CA LYS A 24 -2.27 58.97 -36.40
C LYS A 24 -1.60 57.60 -36.22
N ASP A 25 -0.32 57.60 -35.84
CA ASP A 25 0.28 56.45 -35.17
C ASP A 25 -0.26 56.43 -33.74
N GLY A 26 -1.39 55.75 -33.55
CA GLY A 26 -1.88 55.44 -32.22
C GLY A 26 -0.98 54.38 -31.61
N THR A 27 -0.17 54.77 -30.62
CA THR A 27 0.54 53.82 -29.75
C THR A 27 -0.47 52.84 -29.15
N ALA A 28 -0.18 51.54 -29.19
CA ALA A 28 -1.01 50.53 -28.52
C ALA A 28 -1.23 50.92 -27.04
N GLY A 29 -2.49 50.94 -26.60
CA GLY A 29 -2.82 51.29 -25.21
C GLY A 29 -2.15 50.34 -24.21
N PRO A 30 -1.82 50.81 -23.00
CA PRO A 30 -1.15 49.99 -22.00
C PRO A 30 -1.96 48.71 -21.73
N LYS A 31 -1.26 47.57 -21.70
CA LYS A 31 -1.83 46.29 -21.30
C LYS A 31 -2.44 46.44 -19.90
N GLY A 32 -3.72 46.08 -19.75
CA GLY A 32 -4.42 46.16 -18.47
C GLY A 32 -3.73 45.31 -17.40
N ASP A 33 -3.75 45.82 -16.16
CA ASP A 33 -3.10 45.19 -15.01
C ASP A 33 -3.58 43.74 -14.83
N THR A 34 -2.63 42.85 -14.50
CA THR A 34 -2.92 41.44 -14.18
C THR A 34 -3.85 41.41 -12.96
N GLY A 35 -5.05 40.85 -13.11
CA GLY A 35 -6.03 40.77 -12.03
C GLY A 35 -5.49 40.05 -10.79
N ASP A 36 -5.86 40.54 -9.61
CA ASP A 36 -5.37 40.03 -8.33
C ASP A 36 -5.61 38.52 -8.19
N LYS A 37 -4.56 37.81 -7.76
CA LYS A 37 -4.61 36.37 -7.48
C LYS A 37 -5.64 36.12 -6.37
N GLY A 38 -6.69 35.36 -6.68
CA GLY A 38 -7.74 35.02 -5.72
C GLY A 38 -7.19 34.44 -4.41
N SER A 39 -7.79 34.83 -3.28
CA SER A 39 -7.41 34.37 -1.95
C SER A 39 -7.43 32.83 -1.87
N ILE A 40 -6.39 32.24 -1.28
CA ILE A 40 -6.30 30.80 -1.05
C ILE A 40 -7.51 30.38 -0.19
N GLY A 41 -8.29 29.40 -0.67
CA GLY A 41 -9.46 28.88 0.03
C GLY A 41 -9.10 28.33 1.41
N ALA A 42 -10.01 28.47 2.37
CA ALA A 42 -9.82 27.97 3.73
C ALA A 42 -9.51 26.47 3.73
N VAL A 43 -8.52 26.05 4.54
CA VAL A 43 -8.16 24.64 4.71
C VAL A 43 -9.38 23.88 5.24
N GLY A 44 -9.72 22.76 4.58
CA GLY A 44 -10.86 21.92 4.97
C GLY A 44 -10.70 21.36 6.40
N PRO A 45 -11.81 21.01 7.07
CA PRO A 45 -11.76 20.46 8.42
C PRO A 45 -10.92 19.18 8.46
N ALA A 46 -10.16 19.00 9.55
CA ALA A 46 -9.41 17.77 9.76
C ALA A 46 -10.36 16.56 9.76
N GLY A 47 -9.96 15.48 9.09
CA GLY A 47 -10.73 14.24 9.05
C GLY A 47 -10.91 13.63 10.46
N PRO A 48 -11.93 12.79 10.66
CA PRO A 48 -12.13 12.12 11.94
C PRO A 48 -10.90 11.30 12.34
N ALA A 49 -10.57 11.31 13.64
CA ALA A 49 -9.49 10.47 14.17
C ALA A 49 -9.76 9.00 13.84
N GLY A 50 -8.75 8.29 13.33
CA GLY A 50 -8.84 6.86 13.06
C GLY A 50 -9.18 6.07 14.33
N THR A 51 -9.90 4.96 14.19
CA THR A 51 -10.17 4.07 15.33
C THR A 51 -8.86 3.45 15.84
N ASN A 52 -8.72 3.28 17.15
CA ASN A 52 -7.56 2.61 17.73
C ASN A 52 -7.41 1.21 17.12
N GLY A 53 -6.18 0.84 16.74
CA GLY A 53 -5.88 -0.50 16.23
C GLY A 53 -6.31 -1.61 17.20
N ALA A 54 -6.51 -2.83 16.68
CA ALA A 54 -6.79 -3.98 17.54
C ALA A 54 -5.64 -4.17 18.54
N ALA A 55 -5.95 -4.24 19.83
CA ALA A 55 -4.93 -4.45 20.85
C ALA A 55 -4.07 -5.67 20.47
N GLY A 56 -2.74 -5.51 20.51
CA GLY A 56 -1.85 -6.66 20.46
C GLY A 56 -2.15 -7.63 21.60
N SER A 57 -1.58 -8.84 21.55
CA SER A 57 -1.70 -9.80 22.65
C SER A 57 -1.31 -9.16 23.98
N MET A 58 -2.19 -9.21 24.97
CA MET A 58 -1.91 -8.75 26.33
C MET A 58 -1.43 -9.92 27.19
N ILE A 59 -0.48 -9.66 28.08
CA ILE A 59 -0.14 -10.59 29.16
C ILE A 59 -0.83 -10.10 30.43
N TYR A 60 -1.82 -10.86 30.90
CA TYR A 60 -2.43 -10.65 32.21
C TYR A 60 -1.63 -11.36 33.29
N SER A 61 -1.86 -10.96 34.54
CA SER A 61 -1.35 -11.69 35.71
C SER A 61 -2.40 -11.79 36.80
N GLY A 62 -2.26 -12.80 37.66
CA GLY A 62 -3.08 -12.98 38.84
C GLY A 62 -2.63 -14.18 39.66
N THR A 63 -3.27 -14.43 40.80
CA THR A 63 -2.85 -15.47 41.76
C THR A 63 -3.56 -16.81 41.57
N THR A 64 -4.61 -16.85 40.74
CA THR A 64 -5.40 -18.06 40.44
C THR A 64 -5.22 -18.48 38.99
N VAL A 65 -5.74 -19.66 38.63
CA VAL A 65 -5.90 -20.06 37.22
C VAL A 65 -6.70 -18.99 36.46
N PRO A 66 -6.42 -18.75 35.17
CA PRO A 66 -7.06 -17.68 34.43
C PRO A 66 -8.56 -17.95 34.23
N PRO A 67 -9.45 -16.98 34.53
CA PRO A 67 -10.86 -17.10 34.22
C PRO A 67 -11.10 -17.23 32.71
N ALA A 68 -12.06 -18.06 32.30
CA ALA A 68 -12.43 -18.21 30.89
C ALA A 68 -12.94 -16.90 30.27
N THR A 69 -13.50 -16.00 31.07
CA THR A 69 -13.98 -14.67 30.65
C THR A 69 -12.87 -13.62 30.54
N LYS A 70 -11.66 -13.89 31.04
CA LYS A 70 -10.54 -12.95 31.01
C LYS A 70 -9.80 -13.06 29.68
N GLY A 71 -9.50 -11.93 29.05
CA GLY A 71 -8.72 -11.86 27.82
C GLY A 71 -9.44 -12.40 26.58
N VAL A 72 -8.87 -12.12 25.41
CA VAL A 72 -9.32 -12.58 24.09
C VAL A 72 -8.35 -13.62 23.53
N ALA A 73 -8.71 -14.24 22.41
CA ALA A 73 -7.83 -15.20 21.75
C ALA A 73 -6.50 -14.52 21.35
N GLY A 74 -5.37 -15.19 21.62
CA GLY A 74 -4.03 -14.63 21.44
C GLY A 74 -3.40 -14.04 22.69
N ASP A 75 -4.16 -13.80 23.75
CA ASP A 75 -3.63 -13.26 25.02
C ASP A 75 -2.91 -14.33 25.85
N TYR A 76 -2.09 -13.86 26.80
CA TYR A 76 -1.36 -14.67 27.77
C TYR A 76 -1.82 -14.37 29.20
N TYR A 77 -1.57 -15.31 30.10
CA TYR A 77 -1.82 -15.10 31.52
C TYR A 77 -0.72 -15.74 32.36
N LEU A 78 -0.13 -14.98 33.28
CA LEU A 78 0.83 -15.46 34.26
C LEU A 78 0.14 -15.65 35.62
N ASN A 79 0.06 -16.90 36.08
CA ASN A 79 -0.26 -17.16 37.47
C ASN A 79 0.99 -16.91 38.32
N THR A 80 1.00 -15.82 39.10
CA THR A 80 2.16 -15.39 39.89
C THR A 80 2.40 -16.26 41.12
N THR A 81 1.40 -16.98 41.60
CA THR A 81 1.52 -17.91 42.74
C THR A 81 2.18 -19.21 42.29
N THR A 82 1.69 -19.80 41.19
CA THR A 82 2.19 -21.08 40.69
C THR A 82 3.33 -20.94 39.71
N GLY A 83 3.60 -19.74 39.18
CA GLY A 83 4.58 -19.49 38.13
C GLY A 83 4.19 -20.09 36.77
N LEU A 84 2.91 -20.44 36.58
CA LEU A 84 2.41 -21.02 35.33
C LEU A 84 2.09 -19.92 34.31
N LEU A 85 2.68 -20.02 33.12
CA LEU A 85 2.34 -19.22 31.95
C LEU A 85 1.30 -19.96 31.11
N TYR A 86 0.14 -19.35 30.91
CA TYR A 86 -0.93 -19.85 30.05
C TYR A 86 -0.96 -19.05 28.74
N GLY A 87 -1.32 -19.74 27.67
CA GLY A 87 -1.63 -19.13 26.38
C GLY A 87 -0.74 -19.59 25.21
N PRO A 88 -0.94 -19.00 24.01
CA PRO A 88 -1.97 -18.00 23.72
C PRO A 88 -3.39 -18.57 23.90
N LYS A 89 -4.31 -17.78 24.47
CA LYS A 89 -5.71 -18.20 24.66
C LYS A 89 -6.32 -18.55 23.30
N THR A 90 -7.09 -19.63 23.25
CA THR A 90 -7.82 -20.06 22.04
C THR A 90 -9.32 -19.99 22.26
N ALA A 91 -10.12 -20.30 21.22
CA ALA A 91 -11.57 -20.47 21.37
C ALA A 91 -11.94 -21.57 22.38
N ALA A 92 -11.06 -22.57 22.57
CA ALA A 92 -11.22 -23.62 23.59
C ALA A 92 -10.79 -23.18 25.00
N GLY A 93 -10.27 -21.95 25.16
CA GLY A 93 -9.79 -21.40 26.41
C GLY A 93 -8.27 -21.35 26.54
N TRP A 94 -7.80 -21.30 27.78
CA TRP A 94 -6.40 -21.01 28.14
C TRP A 94 -5.42 -22.19 28.02
N GLY A 95 -5.92 -23.43 27.87
CA GLY A 95 -5.10 -24.63 27.82
C GLY A 95 -4.34 -24.93 29.12
N SER A 96 -3.33 -25.79 29.03
CA SER A 96 -2.42 -26.10 30.14
C SER A 96 -1.33 -25.05 30.28
N GLY A 97 -0.98 -24.71 31.52
CA GLY A 97 0.09 -23.74 31.82
C GLY A 97 1.48 -24.39 31.77
N LEU A 98 2.46 -23.63 31.29
CA LEU A 98 3.88 -23.97 31.32
C LEU A 98 4.51 -23.42 32.61
N SER A 99 5.20 -24.25 33.39
CA SER A 99 5.89 -23.76 34.59
C SER A 99 7.11 -22.94 34.21
N LEU A 100 7.16 -21.67 34.63
CA LEU A 100 8.36 -20.82 34.54
C LEU A 100 9.27 -20.97 35.76
N LYS A 101 8.86 -21.75 36.76
CA LYS A 101 9.73 -22.15 37.87
C LYS A 101 10.47 -23.42 37.48
N GLY A 102 11.79 -23.30 37.35
CA GLY A 102 12.67 -24.46 37.24
C GLY A 102 12.62 -25.31 38.50
N ALA A 103 13.14 -26.54 38.41
CA ALA A 103 13.31 -27.36 39.61
C ALA A 103 14.20 -26.63 40.61
N THR A 104 13.77 -26.52 41.87
CA THR A 104 14.65 -26.09 42.95
C THR A 104 15.79 -27.10 43.02
N GLY A 105 17.01 -26.67 42.68
CA GLY A 105 18.19 -27.52 42.85
C GLY A 105 18.30 -27.94 44.32
N ALA A 106 18.78 -29.16 44.58
CA ALA A 106 19.24 -29.50 45.92
C ALA A 106 20.25 -28.43 46.39
N THR A 107 20.30 -28.12 47.68
CA THR A 107 21.24 -27.11 48.22
C THR A 107 22.67 -27.39 47.70
N GLY A 108 23.20 -26.49 46.85
CA GLY A 108 24.54 -26.61 46.25
C GLY A 108 24.60 -27.21 44.83
N ALA A 109 23.50 -27.73 44.27
CA ALA A 109 23.42 -28.13 42.88
C ALA A 109 23.01 -26.95 41.98
N ALA A 110 23.53 -26.91 40.75
CA ALA A 110 23.07 -25.94 39.76
C ALA A 110 21.57 -26.15 39.48
N GLY A 111 20.81 -25.05 39.45
CA GLY A 111 19.39 -25.08 39.06
C GLY A 111 19.21 -25.41 37.57
N SER A 112 17.97 -25.29 37.08
CA SER A 112 17.64 -25.50 35.66
C SER A 112 18.45 -24.60 34.72
N ALA A 113 18.91 -25.14 33.59
CA ALA A 113 19.48 -24.36 32.50
C ALA A 113 18.41 -23.98 31.47
N THR A 114 18.63 -22.90 30.73
CA THR A 114 17.85 -22.57 29.51
C THR A 114 18.74 -22.75 28.30
N LEU A 115 18.40 -23.74 27.48
CA LEU A 115 19.06 -24.04 26.21
C LEU A 115 18.35 -23.29 25.07
N SER A 116 19.01 -23.13 23.93
CA SER A 116 18.37 -22.58 22.74
C SER A 116 18.94 -23.18 21.46
N GLY A 117 18.14 -23.22 20.40
CA GLY A 117 18.56 -23.71 19.10
C GLY A 117 17.52 -23.44 18.02
N ALA A 118 17.72 -24.02 16.85
CA ALA A 118 16.80 -23.92 15.73
C ALA A 118 15.90 -25.16 15.68
N GLY A 119 14.58 -24.97 15.74
CA GLY A 119 13.60 -26.06 15.69
C GLY A 119 13.39 -26.78 17.02
N THR A 120 12.59 -27.84 16.97
CA THR A 120 12.24 -28.67 18.12
C THR A 120 13.48 -29.31 18.76
N PRO A 121 13.64 -29.28 20.09
CA PRO A 121 14.80 -29.88 20.75
C PRO A 121 14.81 -31.41 20.65
N ALA A 122 16.00 -32.00 20.52
CA ALA A 122 16.17 -33.44 20.58
C ALA A 122 15.81 -34.00 21.98
N PRO A 123 15.23 -35.21 22.08
CA PRO A 123 14.91 -35.82 23.38
C PRO A 123 16.13 -36.04 24.29
N SER A 124 17.32 -36.24 23.73
CA SER A 124 18.56 -36.43 24.47
C SER A 124 19.22 -35.12 24.95
N LEU A 125 18.78 -33.97 24.44
CA LEU A 125 19.37 -32.66 24.77
C LEU A 125 18.91 -32.20 26.15
N GLY A 126 19.83 -31.75 27.00
CA GLY A 126 19.52 -31.18 28.32
C GLY A 126 19.10 -32.20 29.39
N ASN A 127 19.06 -31.73 30.62
CA ASN A 127 18.70 -32.49 31.82
C ASN A 127 17.25 -32.26 32.22
N ASN A 128 16.70 -33.13 33.07
CA ASN A 128 15.39 -32.91 33.67
C ASN A 128 15.40 -31.61 34.49
N GLY A 129 14.39 -30.77 34.29
CA GLY A 129 14.32 -29.43 34.86
C GLY A 129 14.71 -28.32 33.87
N ASP A 130 15.42 -28.63 32.80
CA ASP A 130 15.89 -27.62 31.84
C ASP A 130 14.76 -27.08 30.96
N TYR A 131 15.00 -25.88 30.44
CA TYR A 131 14.16 -25.21 29.44
C TYR A 131 14.85 -25.20 28.08
N TYR A 132 14.07 -25.10 27.01
CA TYR A 132 14.60 -24.93 25.66
C TYR A 132 13.79 -23.90 24.87
N LEU A 133 14.51 -22.93 24.29
CA LEU A 133 13.96 -21.93 23.38
C LEU A 133 14.23 -22.33 21.92
N ASP A 134 13.18 -22.70 21.19
CA ASP A 134 13.22 -22.84 19.74
C ASP A 134 13.16 -21.45 19.11
N LYS A 135 14.29 -21.00 18.56
CA LYS A 135 14.42 -19.67 17.94
C LYS A 135 13.77 -19.57 16.55
N THR A 136 13.43 -20.70 15.93
CA THR A 136 12.79 -20.74 14.60
C THR A 136 11.28 -20.61 14.74
N ASN A 137 10.68 -21.39 15.65
CA ASN A 137 9.23 -21.45 15.84
C ASN A 137 8.76 -20.61 17.04
N TYR A 138 9.70 -20.06 17.82
CA TYR A 138 9.48 -19.22 18.99
C TYR A 138 8.64 -19.94 20.06
N LEU A 139 8.95 -21.22 20.22
CA LEU A 139 8.33 -22.11 21.18
C LEU A 139 9.24 -22.23 22.40
N LEU A 140 8.67 -22.07 23.58
CA LEU A 140 9.33 -22.38 24.85
C LEU A 140 8.88 -23.76 25.33
N TYR A 141 9.86 -24.65 25.46
CA TYR A 141 9.67 -26.00 26.00
C TYR A 141 10.17 -26.07 27.44
N GLY A 142 9.58 -26.99 28.20
CA GLY A 142 10.04 -27.39 29.51
C GLY A 142 9.14 -27.00 30.69
N PRO A 143 9.56 -27.25 31.93
CA PRO A 143 10.82 -27.94 32.26
C PRO A 143 10.83 -29.38 31.74
N LYS A 144 11.97 -29.83 31.21
CA LYS A 144 12.13 -31.20 30.69
C LYS A 144 11.87 -32.21 31.79
N THR A 145 11.17 -33.29 31.47
CA THR A 145 10.91 -34.41 32.39
C THR A 145 11.52 -35.69 31.84
N SER A 146 11.46 -36.78 32.60
CA SER A 146 11.79 -38.12 32.08
C SER A 146 10.93 -38.53 30.89
N GLY A 147 9.73 -37.94 30.73
CA GLY A 147 8.86 -38.08 29.55
C GLY A 147 9.21 -37.17 28.37
N GLY A 148 10.27 -36.37 28.47
CA GLY A 148 10.72 -35.43 27.44
C GLY A 148 10.31 -33.98 27.70
N TRP A 149 10.29 -33.18 26.63
CA TRP A 149 10.16 -31.71 26.67
C TRP A 149 8.74 -31.18 26.89
N GLY A 150 7.72 -32.05 26.85
CA GLY A 150 6.32 -31.68 27.04
C GLY A 150 5.72 -30.82 25.91
N THR A 151 4.53 -30.26 26.15
CA THR A 151 3.86 -29.35 25.24
C THR A 151 4.44 -27.93 25.39
N PRO A 152 4.96 -27.31 24.33
CA PRO A 152 5.51 -25.98 24.42
C PRO A 152 4.44 -24.89 24.49
N VAL A 153 4.84 -23.71 24.96
CA VAL A 153 4.08 -22.47 24.78
C VAL A 153 4.68 -21.66 23.64
N ASN A 154 3.83 -21.16 22.74
CA ASN A 154 4.27 -20.20 21.74
C ASN A 154 4.47 -18.84 22.42
N LEU A 155 5.70 -18.33 22.38
CA LEU A 155 6.07 -17.03 22.94
C LEU A 155 5.74 -15.86 21.99
N ARG A 156 5.34 -16.17 20.76
CA ARG A 156 4.68 -15.22 19.89
C ARG A 156 3.19 -15.39 20.07
N GLY A 157 2.46 -14.28 20.23
CA GLY A 157 1.03 -14.25 19.94
C GLY A 157 0.76 -14.75 18.50
N PRO A 158 -0.50 -14.71 18.02
CA PRO A 158 -0.77 -14.88 16.60
C PRO A 158 0.30 -14.09 15.83
N SER A 159 1.08 -14.79 15.00
CA SER A 159 2.37 -14.29 14.54
C SER A 159 2.18 -12.90 13.95
N GLY A 160 2.98 -11.93 14.38
CA GLY A 160 3.09 -10.61 13.73
C GLY A 160 3.59 -10.63 12.28
N ASN A 161 3.66 -11.83 11.67
CA ASN A 161 3.92 -12.11 10.26
C ASN A 161 2.78 -12.87 9.56
N SER A 162 1.68 -13.19 10.26
CA SER A 162 0.38 -13.46 9.62
C SER A 162 -0.32 -12.16 9.19
N ASP A 163 0.19 -11.04 9.70
CA ASP A 163 -0.24 -9.67 9.47
C ASP A 163 0.30 -9.05 8.19
N LEU A 164 1.12 -9.76 7.42
CA LEU A 164 1.71 -9.26 6.18
C LEU A 164 1.67 -10.34 5.12
N ASN A 165 0.88 -10.13 4.09
CA ASN A 165 0.77 -11.02 2.94
C ASN A 165 1.09 -10.25 1.68
N SER A 166 1.85 -10.85 0.77
CA SER A 166 2.07 -10.27 -0.55
C SER A 166 1.91 -11.30 -1.64
N VAL A 167 1.38 -10.88 -2.78
CA VAL A 167 1.28 -11.71 -3.98
C VAL A 167 1.81 -10.93 -5.18
N VAL A 168 2.63 -11.59 -5.99
CA VAL A 168 3.10 -11.09 -7.28
C VAL A 168 2.34 -11.81 -8.38
N PHE A 169 1.84 -11.05 -9.35
CA PHE A 169 1.13 -11.58 -10.51
C PHE A 169 1.46 -10.76 -11.75
N THR A 170 1.22 -11.34 -12.93
CA THR A 170 1.40 -10.66 -14.22
C THR A 170 0.03 -10.42 -14.84
N VAL A 171 -0.20 -9.20 -15.32
CA VAL A 171 -1.32 -8.89 -16.20
C VAL A 171 -0.78 -8.88 -17.63
N ASN A 172 -1.30 -9.75 -18.50
CA ASN A 172 -0.86 -9.83 -19.88
C ASN A 172 -1.56 -8.75 -20.72
N THR A 173 -0.98 -8.42 -21.87
CA THR A 173 -1.54 -7.42 -22.80
C THR A 173 -2.99 -7.72 -23.20
N ALA A 174 -3.33 -9.00 -23.39
CA ALA A 174 -4.68 -9.41 -23.74
C ALA A 174 -5.71 -9.17 -22.62
N ASP A 175 -5.30 -9.23 -21.35
CA ASP A 175 -6.20 -9.10 -20.20
C ASP A 175 -6.75 -7.67 -20.10
N TRP A 176 -5.94 -6.67 -20.46
CA TRP A 176 -6.33 -5.25 -20.51
C TRP A 176 -7.42 -4.94 -21.54
N ASN A 177 -7.57 -5.78 -22.55
CA ASN A 177 -8.51 -5.54 -23.65
C ASN A 177 -9.91 -6.10 -23.38
N GLN A 178 -10.12 -6.73 -22.23
CA GLN A 178 -11.39 -7.39 -21.92
C GLN A 178 -12.46 -6.43 -21.38
N ASN A 179 -12.06 -5.38 -20.68
CA ASN A 179 -12.99 -4.46 -20.04
C ASN A 179 -12.55 -3.01 -20.16
N ILE A 180 -13.50 -2.14 -20.51
CA ILE A 180 -13.30 -0.69 -20.53
C ILE A 180 -14.28 -0.07 -19.54
N TYR A 181 -13.74 0.73 -18.62
CA TYR A 181 -14.47 1.35 -17.52
C TYR A 181 -14.47 2.87 -17.66
N ASN A 182 -15.58 3.47 -17.25
CA ASN A 182 -15.63 4.88 -16.92
C ASN A 182 -15.23 5.03 -15.45
N VAL A 183 -14.03 5.55 -15.19
CA VAL A 183 -13.50 5.73 -13.84
C VAL A 183 -13.69 7.18 -13.43
N ASN A 184 -14.37 7.39 -12.32
CA ASN A 184 -14.62 8.72 -11.76
C ASN A 184 -13.50 9.06 -10.78
N PHE A 185 -12.70 10.08 -11.11
CA PHE A 185 -11.70 10.63 -10.21
C PHE A 185 -12.25 11.91 -9.57
N ASN A 186 -12.27 11.94 -8.24
CA ASN A 186 -12.59 13.16 -7.50
C ASN A 186 -11.37 14.08 -7.52
N ILE A 187 -11.56 15.31 -7.99
CA ILE A 187 -10.58 16.39 -7.84
C ILE A 187 -11.07 17.32 -6.73
N ALA A 188 -10.14 17.92 -6.00
CA ALA A 188 -10.45 18.92 -4.99
C ALA A 188 -11.44 19.97 -5.54
N GLY A 189 -12.57 20.16 -4.86
CA GLY A 189 -13.62 21.12 -5.24
C GLY A 189 -14.85 20.51 -5.93
N ASP A 190 -15.37 19.38 -5.43
CA ASP A 190 -16.63 18.73 -5.88
C ASP A 190 -16.75 18.39 -7.38
N SER A 191 -15.64 18.48 -8.11
CA SER A 191 -15.61 18.20 -9.54
C SER A 191 -15.19 16.75 -9.78
N VAL A 192 -16.12 15.94 -10.29
CA VAL A 192 -15.84 14.58 -10.73
C VAL A 192 -15.37 14.61 -12.18
N ILE A 193 -14.19 14.08 -12.40
CA ILE A 193 -13.70 13.84 -13.74
C ILE A 193 -13.88 12.37 -14.08
N THR A 194 -14.72 12.08 -15.07
CA THR A 194 -14.80 10.74 -15.66
C THR A 194 -13.66 10.57 -16.68
N ARG A 195 -12.90 9.48 -16.53
CA ARG A 195 -11.87 9.06 -17.47
C ARG A 195 -12.23 7.70 -18.03
N TYR A 196 -12.06 7.56 -19.34
CA TYR A 196 -12.11 6.27 -20.00
C TYR A 196 -10.82 5.52 -19.66
N ALA A 197 -10.93 4.29 -19.16
CA ALA A 197 -9.78 3.50 -18.74
C ALA A 197 -9.96 2.03 -19.12
N LYS A 198 -8.86 1.38 -19.54
CA LYS A 198 -8.83 -0.09 -19.54
C LYS A 198 -8.74 -0.56 -18.10
N GLY A 199 -9.45 -1.64 -17.78
CA GLY A 199 -9.38 -2.21 -16.44
C GLY A 199 -9.27 -3.72 -16.42
N VAL A 200 -8.52 -4.22 -15.44
CA VAL A 200 -8.33 -5.65 -15.20
C VAL A 200 -8.65 -5.95 -13.76
N GLU A 201 -9.43 -7.00 -13.52
CA GLU A 201 -9.69 -7.51 -12.18
C GLU A 201 -8.75 -8.69 -11.88
N TYR A 202 -8.09 -8.63 -10.74
CA TYR A 202 -7.31 -9.74 -10.22
C TYR A 202 -7.92 -10.21 -8.89
N ASN A 203 -8.41 -11.44 -8.89
CA ASN A 203 -8.99 -12.05 -7.69
C ASN A 203 -7.88 -12.45 -6.72
N SER A 204 -7.97 -12.00 -5.48
CA SER A 204 -7.04 -12.33 -4.41
C SER A 204 -7.78 -12.57 -3.09
N PRO A 205 -7.66 -13.76 -2.49
CA PRO A 205 -8.27 -14.04 -1.19
C PRO A 205 -7.63 -13.22 -0.05
N LEU A 206 -6.50 -12.56 -0.31
CA LEU A 206 -5.82 -11.69 0.66
C LEU A 206 -6.63 -10.42 0.97
N LEU A 207 -7.51 -10.00 0.06
CA LEU A 207 -8.32 -8.79 0.18
C LEU A 207 -9.65 -9.07 0.90
N THR A 208 -9.58 -9.41 2.18
CA THR A 208 -10.79 -9.62 2.99
C THR A 208 -11.41 -8.29 3.42
N ALA A 209 -12.71 -8.28 3.74
CA ALA A 209 -13.39 -7.08 4.27
C ALA A 209 -12.63 -6.48 5.48
N GLY A 210 -12.18 -7.32 6.41
CA GLY A 210 -11.41 -6.89 7.56
C GLY A 210 -10.05 -6.25 7.22
N MET A 211 -9.42 -6.65 6.11
CA MET A 211 -8.17 -6.04 5.63
C MET A 211 -8.41 -4.70 4.94
N LEU A 212 -9.53 -4.54 4.21
CA LEU A 212 -9.87 -3.27 3.56
C LEU A 212 -10.32 -2.21 4.54
N GLU A 213 -11.02 -2.60 5.61
CA GLU A 213 -11.52 -1.66 6.62
C GLU A 213 -10.45 -1.23 7.62
N ARG A 214 -9.52 -2.12 7.96
CA ARG A 214 -8.61 -1.93 9.11
C ARG A 214 -7.15 -2.20 8.80
N GLY A 215 -6.85 -2.74 7.63
CA GLY A 215 -5.50 -3.00 7.18
C GLY A 215 -4.98 -1.91 6.26
N LEU A 216 -3.83 -2.18 5.67
CA LEU A 216 -3.21 -1.39 4.63
C LEU A 216 -3.06 -2.27 3.40
N VAL A 217 -3.60 -1.82 2.27
CA VAL A 217 -3.40 -2.47 0.97
C VAL A 217 -2.61 -1.53 0.08
N LEU A 218 -1.40 -1.94 -0.26
CA LEU A 218 -0.52 -1.26 -1.19
C LEU A 218 -0.42 -2.09 -2.46
N VAL A 219 -0.47 -1.42 -3.60
CA VAL A 219 -0.25 -2.06 -4.90
C VAL A 219 0.97 -1.41 -5.53
N TYR A 220 1.89 -2.25 -5.97
CA TYR A 220 3.09 -1.86 -6.68
C TYR A 220 3.12 -2.51 -8.06
N PHE A 221 3.89 -1.93 -8.96
CA PHE A 221 4.09 -2.50 -10.29
C PHE A 221 5.51 -2.27 -10.82
N GLN A 222 5.90 -3.05 -11.82
CA GLN A 222 7.13 -2.88 -12.58
C GLN A 222 6.79 -2.25 -13.95
N PRO A 223 6.95 -0.93 -14.13
CA PRO A 223 6.44 -0.20 -15.31
C PRO A 223 7.03 -0.64 -16.65
N ASN A 224 8.16 -1.33 -16.63
CA ASN A 224 8.84 -1.82 -17.82
C ASN A 224 9.39 -3.21 -17.53
N PRO A 225 9.27 -4.20 -18.45
CA PRO A 225 9.85 -5.53 -18.29
C PRO A 225 11.37 -5.53 -18.04
N ASN A 226 12.09 -4.48 -18.44
CA ASN A 226 13.53 -4.31 -18.22
C ASN A 226 13.87 -3.62 -16.89
N VAL A 227 12.87 -3.10 -16.17
CA VAL A 227 13.03 -2.44 -14.87
C VAL A 227 12.54 -3.38 -13.78
N THR A 228 13.45 -3.79 -12.90
CA THR A 228 13.13 -4.69 -11.77
C THR A 228 12.64 -3.95 -10.52
N GLN A 229 12.74 -2.62 -10.51
CA GLN A 229 12.29 -1.78 -9.39
C GLN A 229 10.77 -1.67 -9.36
N TRP A 230 10.20 -1.85 -8.16
CA TRP A 230 8.77 -1.70 -7.91
C TRP A 230 8.43 -0.23 -7.66
N GLN A 231 7.41 0.27 -8.35
CA GLN A 231 6.86 1.61 -8.17
C GLN A 231 5.48 1.53 -7.50
N PRO A 232 5.13 2.44 -6.59
CA PRO A 232 3.81 2.46 -5.95
C PRO A 232 2.74 2.88 -6.95
N LEU A 233 1.53 2.35 -6.81
CA LEU A 233 0.35 2.91 -7.45
C LEU A 233 -0.39 3.85 -6.47
N PRO A 234 -1.07 4.90 -6.97
CA PRO A 234 -1.13 5.33 -8.37
C PRO A 234 0.21 5.87 -8.87
N TYR A 235 0.49 5.65 -10.15
CA TYR A 235 1.73 6.10 -10.79
C TYR A 235 1.43 6.75 -12.13
N SER A 236 2.01 7.92 -12.34
CA SER A 236 1.91 8.66 -13.59
C SER A 236 3.31 8.98 -14.10
N PHE A 237 3.54 8.73 -15.38
CA PHE A 237 4.79 9.09 -16.03
C PHE A 237 4.54 9.61 -17.44
N PRO A 238 5.27 10.66 -17.87
CA PRO A 238 5.10 11.23 -19.19
C PRO A 238 5.60 10.25 -20.26
N SER A 239 5.01 10.32 -21.45
CA SER A 239 5.61 9.69 -22.61
C SER A 239 6.93 10.36 -22.99
N VAL A 240 7.83 9.58 -23.60
CA VAL A 240 9.20 10.02 -23.92
C VAL A 240 9.20 11.20 -24.90
N TYR A 241 8.17 11.31 -25.74
CA TYR A 241 8.08 12.29 -26.81
C TYR A 241 6.77 13.08 -26.86
N ASP A 242 5.67 12.51 -26.33
CA ASP A 242 4.32 12.86 -26.79
C ASP A 242 3.45 13.50 -25.72
N GLU A 243 3.96 14.33 -24.81
CA GLU A 243 3.12 15.40 -24.25
C GLU A 243 1.80 14.95 -23.55
N TYR A 244 1.74 13.69 -23.08
CA TYR A 244 0.65 13.08 -22.30
C TYR A 244 1.24 12.11 -21.26
N ASN A 245 0.46 11.76 -20.24
CA ASN A 245 0.87 10.80 -19.21
C ASN A 245 0.26 9.41 -19.44
N TYR A 246 1.08 8.39 -19.19
CA TYR A 246 0.62 7.05 -18.84
C TYR A 246 0.23 7.05 -17.37
N ASN A 247 -0.99 6.60 -17.05
CA ASN A 247 -1.47 6.53 -15.66
C ASN A 247 -1.85 5.10 -15.33
N TYR A 248 -1.34 4.61 -14.21
CA TYR A 248 -1.74 3.37 -13.57
C TYR A 248 -2.37 3.69 -12.22
N ALA A 249 -3.53 3.12 -11.96
CA ALA A 249 -4.24 3.27 -10.69
C ALA A 249 -4.87 1.94 -10.28
N TYR A 250 -5.37 1.88 -9.05
CA TYR A 250 -6.08 0.72 -8.57
C TYR A 250 -7.23 1.11 -7.64
N GLU A 251 -8.20 0.21 -7.56
CA GLU A 251 -9.24 0.17 -6.54
C GLU A 251 -9.25 -1.22 -5.91
N THR A 252 -9.57 -1.27 -4.62
CA THR A 252 -9.65 -2.52 -3.88
C THR A 252 -11.10 -2.84 -3.54
N PHE A 253 -11.48 -4.10 -3.76
CA PHE A 253 -12.77 -4.65 -3.36
C PHE A 253 -12.53 -5.93 -2.56
N VAL A 254 -13.55 -6.38 -1.85
CA VAL A 254 -13.48 -7.69 -1.20
C VAL A 254 -13.18 -8.75 -2.27
N SER A 255 -12.14 -9.53 -2.00
CA SER A 255 -11.61 -10.62 -2.82
C SER A 255 -11.00 -10.23 -4.17
N LYS A 256 -10.85 -8.95 -4.52
CA LYS A 256 -10.21 -8.55 -5.77
C LYS A 256 -9.60 -7.15 -5.75
N VAL A 257 -8.54 -6.96 -6.52
CA VAL A 257 -8.08 -5.62 -6.92
C VAL A 257 -8.50 -5.37 -8.35
N ARG A 258 -8.95 -4.16 -8.64
CA ARG A 258 -9.14 -3.70 -10.01
C ARG A 258 -8.04 -2.70 -10.34
N LEU A 259 -7.33 -2.98 -11.42
CA LEU A 259 -6.25 -2.14 -11.94
C LEU A 259 -6.79 -1.32 -13.10
N TYR A 260 -6.33 -0.09 -13.23
CA TYR A 260 -6.71 0.83 -14.31
C TYR A 260 -5.49 1.32 -15.06
N PHE A 261 -5.64 1.45 -16.37
CA PHE A 261 -4.71 2.13 -17.25
C PHE A 261 -5.44 3.16 -18.11
N TYR A 262 -4.95 4.40 -18.12
CA TYR A 262 -5.53 5.48 -18.92
C TYR A 262 -4.51 6.58 -19.25
N PHE A 263 -4.85 7.37 -20.27
CA PHE A 263 -4.08 8.55 -20.65
C PHE A 263 -4.65 9.82 -20.02
N THR A 264 -3.76 10.76 -19.69
CA THR A 264 -4.15 12.14 -19.40
C THR A 264 -3.30 13.08 -20.24
N ARG A 265 -3.97 14.05 -20.87
CA ARG A 265 -3.31 15.08 -21.67
C ARG A 265 -2.43 15.96 -20.79
N ILE A 266 -1.19 16.21 -21.23
CA ILE A 266 -0.40 17.34 -20.73
C ILE A 266 -0.61 18.50 -21.72
N THR A 267 -0.21 18.30 -22.97
CA THR A 267 -0.40 19.27 -24.07
C THR A 267 -1.06 18.64 -25.30
N THR A 268 -0.88 17.34 -25.55
CA THR A 268 -1.60 16.57 -26.60
C THR A 268 -2.47 15.47 -25.99
N ASP A 269 -3.47 15.02 -26.75
CA ASP A 269 -4.27 13.87 -26.35
C ASP A 269 -3.46 12.57 -26.53
N GLY A 270 -3.65 11.63 -25.60
CA GLY A 270 -3.08 10.30 -25.72
C GLY A 270 -3.71 9.51 -26.88
N PRO A 271 -3.08 8.39 -27.29
CA PRO A 271 -3.64 7.54 -28.33
C PRO A 271 -4.99 6.95 -27.91
N SER A 272 -5.78 6.49 -28.88
CA SER A 272 -7.06 5.83 -28.61
C SER A 272 -6.84 4.60 -27.72
N LEU A 273 -7.48 4.60 -26.55
CA LEU A 273 -7.43 3.49 -25.61
C LEU A 273 -7.92 2.20 -26.24
N ASP A 274 -8.97 2.21 -27.06
CA ASP A 274 -9.51 0.99 -27.67
C ASP A 274 -8.43 0.21 -28.44
N SER A 275 -7.64 0.94 -29.23
CA SER A 275 -6.56 0.37 -30.06
C SER A 275 -5.25 0.13 -29.31
N TYR A 276 -5.01 0.84 -28.20
CA TYR A 276 -3.73 0.80 -27.51
C TYR A 276 -3.50 -0.54 -26.79
N GLN A 277 -2.31 -1.12 -26.98
CA GLN A 277 -1.92 -2.38 -26.35
C GLN A 277 -1.06 -2.10 -25.11
N VAL A 278 -1.65 -2.26 -23.92
CA VAL A 278 -0.91 -2.10 -22.67
C VAL A 278 0.07 -3.27 -22.53
N PRO A 279 1.37 -3.01 -22.28
CA PRO A 279 2.36 -4.08 -22.20
C PRO A 279 2.08 -5.01 -21.02
N ALA A 280 2.51 -6.27 -21.16
CA ALA A 280 2.46 -7.23 -20.06
C ALA A 280 3.29 -6.71 -18.88
N THR A 281 2.65 -6.63 -17.71
CA THR A 281 3.18 -5.87 -16.57
C THR A 281 3.03 -6.68 -15.28
N LYS A 282 4.07 -6.69 -14.45
CA LYS A 282 4.04 -7.35 -13.14
C LYS A 282 3.51 -6.40 -12.08
N PHE A 283 2.65 -6.93 -11.23
CA PHE A 283 2.06 -6.24 -10.09
C PHE A 283 2.35 -7.02 -8.81
N ARG A 284 2.38 -6.29 -7.70
CA ARG A 284 2.52 -6.83 -6.36
C ARG A 284 1.48 -6.19 -5.47
N ILE A 285 0.64 -7.01 -4.85
CA ILE A 285 -0.21 -6.56 -3.75
C ILE A 285 0.55 -6.84 -2.46
N VAL A 286 0.60 -5.87 -1.56
CA VAL A 286 1.06 -6.02 -0.19
C VAL A 286 -0.10 -5.65 0.72
N VAL A 287 -0.54 -6.62 1.50
CA VAL A 287 -1.60 -6.47 2.51
C VAL A 287 -0.95 -6.56 3.88
N ALA A 288 -1.09 -5.50 4.66
CA ALA A 288 -0.65 -5.43 6.03
C ALA A 288 -1.86 -5.26 6.97
N SER A 289 -1.85 -5.89 8.14
CA SER A 289 -2.91 -5.70 9.14
C SER A 289 -2.80 -4.32 9.79
N GLY A 290 -3.84 -3.88 10.49
CA GLY A 290 -3.88 -2.55 11.11
C GLY A 290 -2.74 -2.29 12.11
N ASN A 291 -2.25 -3.32 12.79
CA ASN A 291 -1.12 -3.18 13.73
C ASN A 291 0.20 -2.95 13.00
N MET A 292 0.38 -3.59 11.85
CA MET A 292 1.52 -3.38 10.97
C MET A 292 1.44 -2.02 10.27
N ALA A 293 0.26 -1.62 9.80
CA ALA A 293 0.02 -0.28 9.24
C ALA A 293 0.34 0.82 10.26
N ASN A 294 -0.09 0.67 11.51
CA ASN A 294 0.25 1.59 12.59
C ASN A 294 1.75 1.63 12.88
N SER A 295 2.44 0.49 12.79
CA SER A 295 3.90 0.43 12.95
C SER A 295 4.63 1.17 11.81
N ILE A 296 4.15 1.06 10.57
CA ILE A 296 4.65 1.83 9.41
C ILE A 296 4.51 3.34 9.68
N HIS A 297 3.35 3.78 10.17
CA HIS A 297 3.10 5.19 10.51
C HIS A 297 3.99 5.69 11.65
N GLN A 298 4.11 4.93 12.75
CA GLN A 298 4.93 5.31 13.91
C GLN A 298 6.43 5.37 13.60
N ASN A 299 6.90 4.54 12.65
CA ASN A 299 8.29 4.55 12.21
C ASN A 299 8.55 5.51 11.04
N HIS A 300 7.57 6.37 10.70
CA HIS A 300 7.66 7.36 9.64
C HIS A 300 8.09 6.78 8.28
N ILE A 301 7.67 5.54 7.99
CA ILE A 301 8.00 4.85 6.74
C ILE A 301 7.20 5.48 5.60
N ASN A 302 7.88 5.90 4.53
CA ASN A 302 7.21 6.46 3.38
C ASN A 302 6.58 5.34 2.53
N ILE A 303 5.27 5.17 2.64
CA ILE A 303 4.50 4.16 1.89
C ILE A 303 4.58 4.33 0.36
N ASN A 304 4.90 5.54 -0.10
CA ASN A 304 5.11 5.86 -1.51
C ASN A 304 6.54 5.50 -1.99
N LYS A 305 7.33 4.81 -1.17
CA LYS A 305 8.65 4.30 -1.56
C LYS A 305 8.75 2.83 -1.22
N TYR A 306 8.78 2.00 -2.25
CA TYR A 306 8.81 0.55 -2.08
C TYR A 306 10.05 0.08 -1.29
N GLU A 307 11.20 0.74 -1.43
CA GLU A 307 12.44 0.35 -0.75
C GLU A 307 12.32 0.52 0.78
N GLU A 308 11.67 1.58 1.23
CA GLU A 308 11.45 1.81 2.66
C GLU A 308 10.47 0.78 3.22
N VAL A 309 9.39 0.52 2.49
CA VAL A 309 8.36 -0.47 2.85
C VAL A 309 8.95 -1.89 2.85
N SER A 310 9.64 -2.31 1.80
CA SER A 310 10.24 -3.65 1.68
C SER A 310 11.31 -3.91 2.73
N ARG A 311 12.14 -2.91 3.06
CA ARG A 311 13.14 -3.03 4.12
C ARG A 311 12.50 -3.15 5.51
N PHE A 312 11.48 -2.34 5.79
CA PHE A 312 10.78 -2.37 7.08
C PHE A 312 9.98 -3.67 7.25
N LEU A 313 9.30 -4.11 6.18
CA LEU A 313 8.43 -5.28 6.18
C LEU A 313 9.14 -6.59 5.81
N ASN A 314 10.43 -6.54 5.51
CA ASN A 314 11.27 -7.67 5.09
C ASN A 314 10.68 -8.48 3.91
N ILE A 315 10.18 -7.77 2.90
CA ILE A 315 9.59 -8.36 1.68
C ILE A 315 10.65 -8.33 0.57
N LYS A 316 10.90 -9.49 -0.05
CA LYS A 316 11.90 -9.65 -1.13
C LYS A 316 11.34 -9.37 -2.52
#